data_AF-A0A166A7B6-F1
#
_entry.id   AF-A0A166A7B6-F1
#
_cell.length_a   1.000
_cell.length_b   1.000
_cell.length_c   1.000
_cell.angle_alpha   90.00
_cell.angle_beta   90.00
_cell.angle_gamma   90.00
#
_symmetry.space_group_name_H-M   'P 1'
#
loop_
_entity.id
_entity.type
_entity.pdbx_description
1 polymer ?
#
loop_
_entity_poly.entity_id
_entity_poly.type
_entity_poly.pdbx_seq_one_letter_code
_entity_poly.pdbx_strand_id
1 'polypeptide(L)'
;IPLRPNDTRDVVINWKMSQTWKGMEALVKKGELDPIQSATRKLTKSYTGKLELHLYNRQLNLLAHLKPGAIVAQAYSPLGLTNSPLLTDDTASTIAKKYRLQISDVLLGYLLAQDAVVLPKWVTPARMVSNYVGTVAAVKRLAEEGPQTLDGVAVGGKQKRLAMSDCGE
;
A
#
# COMPACT_ATOMS: atom_id res chain seq x y z
N ILE A 1 3.72 11.63 21.91
CA ILE A 1 4.56 12.76 21.43
C ILE A 1 5.07 13.45 22.69
N PRO A 2 6.38 13.73 22.80
CA PRO A 2 6.92 14.46 23.95
C PRO A 2 6.18 15.80 24.14
N LEU A 3 5.95 16.17 25.40
CA LEU A 3 5.35 17.45 25.76
C LEU A 3 6.45 18.43 26.15
N ARG A 4 6.24 19.70 25.83
CA ARG A 4 7.05 20.80 26.36
C ARG A 4 6.65 21.10 27.81
N PRO A 5 7.46 21.86 28.57
CA PRO A 5 7.10 22.28 29.93
C PRO A 5 5.78 23.07 30.05
N ASN A 6 5.22 23.54 28.93
CA ASN A 6 3.95 24.27 28.86
C ASN A 6 2.78 23.37 28.38
N ASP A 7 2.92 22.04 28.48
CA ASP A 7 1.97 21.02 28.04
C ASP A 7 1.59 21.06 26.55
N THR A 8 2.27 21.87 25.74
CA THR A 8 2.10 21.84 24.28
C THR A 8 2.87 20.68 23.68
N ARG A 9 2.36 20.13 22.57
CA ARG A 9 3.06 19.08 21.82
C ARG A 9 4.38 19.65 21.30
N ASP A 10 5.48 18.93 21.51
CA ASP A 10 6.77 19.33 20.99
C ASP A 10 6.86 19.07 19.48
N VAL A 11 6.26 19.98 18.72
CA VAL A 11 6.19 19.94 17.26
C VAL A 11 6.93 21.14 16.70
N VAL A 12 7.83 20.89 15.74
CA VAL A 12 8.52 21.96 15.03
C VAL A 12 7.63 22.45 13.89
N ILE A 13 6.87 23.51 14.18
CA ILE A 13 5.81 24.03 13.29
C ILE A 13 6.40 24.83 12.11
N ASN A 14 7.59 25.41 12.28
CA ASN A 14 8.25 26.27 11.29
C ASN A 14 9.23 25.52 10.38
N TRP A 15 9.19 24.18 10.38
CA TRP A 15 10.08 23.35 9.57
C TRP A 15 9.44 22.97 8.25
N LYS A 16 10.06 23.35 7.13
CA LYS A 16 9.56 23.03 5.79
C LYS A 16 9.96 21.61 5.43
N MET A 17 9.05 20.86 4.78
CA MET A 17 9.34 19.50 4.30
C MET A 17 10.59 19.44 3.39
N SER A 18 10.87 20.51 2.63
CA SER A 18 12.06 20.62 1.80
C SER A 18 13.38 20.63 2.59
N GLN A 19 13.37 21.07 3.84
CA GLN A 19 14.55 21.02 4.72
C GLN A 19 14.81 19.58 5.19
N THR A 20 13.75 18.84 5.57
CA THR A 20 13.84 17.40 5.85
C THR A 20 14.42 16.65 4.65
N TRP A 21 13.92 16.98 3.45
CA TRP A 21 14.36 16.35 2.21
C TRP A 21 15.87 16.52 1.96
N LYS A 22 16.39 17.75 2.12
CA LYS A 22 17.84 18.01 2.00
C LYS A 22 18.67 17.17 2.98
N GLY A 23 18.16 16.96 4.19
CA GLY A 23 18.78 16.07 5.17
C GLY A 23 18.84 14.63 4.68
N MET A 24 17.73 14.11 4.15
CA MET A 24 17.66 12.75 3.58
C MET A 24 18.62 12.58 2.39
N GLU A 25 18.72 13.56 1.50
CA GLU A 25 19.68 13.56 0.38
C GLU A 25 21.13 13.50 0.86
N ALA A 26 21.46 14.19 1.96
CA ALA A 26 22.80 14.16 2.55
C ALA A 26 23.14 12.79 3.12
N LEU A 27 22.18 12.10 3.77
CA LEU A 27 22.38 10.74 4.29
C LEU A 27 22.63 9.72 3.16
N VAL A 28 21.91 9.85 2.04
CA VAL A 28 22.16 9.01 0.85
C VAL A 28 23.57 9.25 0.30
N LYS A 29 24.00 10.53 0.19
CA LYS A 29 25.36 10.86 -0.27
C LYS A 29 26.45 10.32 0.65
N LYS A 30 26.19 10.25 1.95
CA LYS A 30 27.09 9.70 2.96
C LYS A 30 27.15 8.16 2.94
N GLY A 31 26.23 7.50 2.20
CA GLY A 31 26.12 6.05 2.16
C GLY A 31 25.43 5.45 3.39
N GLU A 32 24.77 6.27 4.22
CA GLU A 32 24.06 5.82 5.42
C GLU A 32 22.61 5.42 5.15
N LEU A 33 22.09 5.77 3.97
CA LEU A 33 20.73 5.47 3.56
C LEU A 33 20.71 5.00 2.10
N ASP A 34 20.01 3.90 1.84
CA ASP A 34 19.75 3.46 0.47
C ASP A 34 18.75 4.40 -0.23
N PRO A 35 18.96 4.73 -1.53
CA PRO A 35 18.09 5.66 -2.28
C PRO A 35 16.61 5.25 -2.35
N ILE A 36 16.27 4.00 -2.03
CA ILE A 36 14.97 3.36 -2.28
C ILE A 36 13.81 3.97 -1.46
N GLN A 37 14.08 4.63 -0.31
CA GLN A 37 13.04 4.96 0.68
C GLN A 37 12.54 6.42 0.70
N SER A 38 12.97 7.31 -0.20
CA SER A 38 12.75 8.76 -0.05
C SER A 38 11.78 9.36 -1.09
N ALA A 39 10.65 9.95 -0.68
CA ALA A 39 9.63 10.50 -1.57
C ALA A 39 9.87 11.98 -2.04
N THR A 40 10.38 12.16 -3.28
CA THR A 40 10.36 13.35 -4.19
C THR A 40 11.15 14.64 -3.81
N ARG A 41 11.89 15.35 -4.71
CA ARG A 41 11.47 16.00 -5.99
C ARG A 41 12.58 16.29 -7.04
N LYS A 42 13.59 15.43 -7.28
CA LYS A 42 14.24 15.28 -8.62
C LYS A 42 15.39 14.26 -8.62
N LEU A 43 15.30 13.38 -9.63
CA LEU A 43 16.33 12.54 -10.26
C LEU A 43 16.82 11.26 -9.52
N THR A 44 16.43 10.15 -10.16
CA THR A 44 17.16 8.88 -10.36
C THR A 44 17.39 7.96 -9.15
N LYS A 45 16.39 7.11 -8.86
CA LYS A 45 16.44 5.63 -8.78
C LYS A 45 15.18 5.16 -8.04
N SER A 46 14.53 4.13 -8.58
CA SER A 46 13.26 3.52 -8.14
C SER A 46 12.87 3.81 -6.68
N TYR A 47 11.84 4.64 -6.47
CA TYR A 47 11.39 5.04 -5.13
C TYR A 47 10.14 4.25 -4.72
N THR A 48 10.04 3.79 -3.46
CA THR A 48 8.80 3.16 -2.95
C THR A 48 7.96 4.15 -2.16
N GLY A 49 6.84 4.61 -2.70
CA GLY A 49 5.87 5.44 -1.98
C GLY A 49 4.85 4.58 -1.23
N LYS A 50 4.83 4.64 0.10
CA LYS A 50 3.81 3.95 0.91
C LYS A 50 2.46 4.63 0.77
N LEU A 51 1.48 3.93 0.22
CA LEU A 51 0.13 4.42 -0.01
C LEU A 51 -0.87 3.43 0.57
N GLU A 52 -1.93 3.91 1.20
CA GLU A 52 -3.06 3.06 1.54
C GLU A 52 -3.71 2.56 0.25
N LEU A 53 -3.57 1.26 -0.04
CA LEU A 53 -4.05 0.64 -1.27
C LEU A 53 -4.66 -0.72 -0.95
N HIS A 54 -5.90 -0.93 -1.36
CA HIS A 54 -6.65 -2.18 -1.21
C HIS A 54 -7.86 -2.18 -2.16
N LEU A 55 -8.66 -3.26 -2.18
CA LEU A 55 -9.79 -3.40 -3.11
C LEU A 55 -10.75 -2.19 -3.09
N TYR A 56 -11.08 -1.67 -1.91
CA TYR A 56 -11.95 -0.49 -1.74
C TYR A 56 -11.25 0.87 -1.91
N ASN A 57 -9.94 0.93 -2.11
CA ASN A 57 -9.19 2.17 -2.27
C ASN A 57 -8.02 1.96 -3.23
N ARG A 58 -8.32 1.98 -4.53
CA ARG A 58 -7.35 1.62 -5.58
C ARG A 58 -6.44 2.75 -6.03
N GLN A 59 -6.92 4.00 -5.93
CA GLN A 59 -6.20 5.22 -6.33
C GLN A 59 -5.54 5.14 -7.72
N LEU A 60 -6.25 4.63 -8.73
CA LEU A 60 -5.72 4.41 -10.09
C LEU A 60 -5.04 5.63 -10.71
N ASN A 61 -5.64 6.82 -10.55
CA ASN A 61 -5.07 8.06 -11.07
C ASN A 61 -3.71 8.38 -10.43
N LEU A 62 -3.57 8.08 -9.14
CA LEU A 62 -2.31 8.25 -8.43
C LEU A 62 -1.27 7.23 -8.90
N LEU A 63 -1.64 5.96 -9.05
CA LEU A 63 -0.75 4.94 -9.60
C LEU A 63 -0.25 5.33 -11.00
N ALA A 64 -1.13 5.82 -11.87
CA ALA A 64 -0.77 6.30 -13.20
C ALA A 64 0.16 7.51 -13.16
N HIS A 65 -0.04 8.43 -12.21
CA HIS A 65 0.82 9.60 -12.02
C HIS A 65 2.23 9.24 -11.52
N LEU A 66 2.38 8.14 -10.78
CA LEU A 66 3.66 7.67 -10.24
C LEU A 66 4.53 6.93 -11.28
N LYS A 67 3.91 6.30 -12.28
CA LYS A 67 4.62 5.50 -13.32
C LYS A 67 5.72 6.30 -14.05
N PRO A 68 5.49 7.52 -14.56
CA PRO A 68 6.53 8.31 -15.25
C PRO A 68 7.73 8.67 -14.36
N GLY A 69 7.53 8.73 -13.04
CA GLY A 69 8.58 9.05 -12.08
C GLY A 69 9.46 7.87 -11.67
N ALA A 70 9.23 6.67 -12.22
CA ALA A 70 9.80 5.41 -11.72
C ALA A 70 9.58 5.21 -10.21
N ILE A 71 8.40 5.64 -9.72
CA ILE A 71 8.00 5.45 -8.33
C ILE A 71 7.10 4.22 -8.26
N VAL A 72 7.54 3.22 -7.52
CA VAL A 72 6.78 2.00 -7.25
C VAL A 72 5.85 2.27 -6.07
N ALA A 73 4.56 2.03 -6.24
CA ALA A 73 3.61 2.14 -5.14
C ALA A 73 3.76 0.96 -4.20
N GLN A 74 3.86 1.23 -2.90
CA GLN A 74 3.89 0.22 -1.85
C GLN A 74 2.58 0.27 -1.08
N ALA A 75 1.76 -0.77 -1.21
CA ALA A 75 0.47 -0.88 -0.55
C ALA A 75 0.64 -1.07 0.97
N TYR A 76 0.27 -0.04 1.70
CA TYR A 76 0.07 -0.05 3.15
C TYR A 76 -1.36 -0.54 3.46
N SER A 77 -1.49 -1.36 4.50
CA SER A 77 -2.76 -1.99 4.93
C SER A 77 -3.53 -2.67 3.77
N PRO A 78 -2.90 -3.57 2.99
CA PRO A 78 -3.52 -4.16 1.80
C PRO A 78 -4.76 -5.03 2.10
N LEU A 79 -4.91 -5.49 3.33
CA LEU A 79 -6.07 -6.23 3.82
C LEU A 79 -6.97 -5.39 4.75
N GLY A 80 -6.68 -4.09 4.89
CA GLY A 80 -7.30 -3.20 5.86
C GLY A 80 -6.82 -3.43 7.30
N LEU A 81 -7.57 -2.88 8.26
CA LEU A 81 -7.36 -3.06 9.70
C LEU A 81 -8.06 -4.33 10.22
N THR A 82 -7.95 -4.59 11.52
CA THR A 82 -8.74 -5.64 12.19
C THR A 82 -10.23 -5.48 11.87
N ASN A 83 -10.91 -6.59 11.54
CA ASN A 83 -12.33 -6.61 11.13
C ASN A 83 -12.64 -5.82 9.84
N SER A 84 -11.64 -5.65 8.98
CA SER A 84 -11.83 -5.05 7.66
C SER A 84 -12.87 -5.81 6.83
N PRO A 85 -13.81 -5.11 6.17
CA PRO A 85 -14.83 -5.74 5.32
C PRO A 85 -14.26 -6.36 4.04
N LEU A 86 -12.96 -6.18 3.77
CA LEU A 86 -12.30 -6.70 2.58
C LEU A 86 -12.28 -8.23 2.56
N LEU A 87 -12.07 -8.86 3.73
CA LEU A 87 -12.00 -10.33 3.84
C LEU A 87 -13.37 -11.01 3.74
N THR A 88 -14.45 -10.23 3.70
CA THR A 88 -15.83 -10.71 3.56
C THR A 88 -16.49 -10.21 2.28
N ASP A 89 -15.72 -9.58 1.38
CA ASP A 89 -16.27 -9.05 0.13
C ASP A 89 -16.78 -10.18 -0.78
N ASP A 90 -18.01 -10.07 -1.27
CA ASP A 90 -18.67 -11.10 -2.08
C ASP A 90 -17.95 -11.38 -3.40
N THR A 91 -17.40 -10.34 -4.04
CA THR A 91 -16.68 -10.46 -5.31
C THR A 91 -15.36 -11.20 -5.09
N ALA A 92 -14.58 -10.79 -4.08
CA ALA A 92 -13.35 -11.47 -3.71
C ALA A 92 -13.61 -12.92 -3.23
N SER A 93 -14.67 -13.14 -2.46
CA SER A 93 -15.10 -14.47 -1.98
C SER A 93 -15.50 -15.42 -3.12
N THR A 94 -16.22 -14.91 -4.13
CA THR A 94 -16.62 -15.69 -5.29
C THR A 94 -15.40 -16.16 -6.10
N ILE A 95 -14.44 -15.27 -6.33
CA ILE A 95 -13.19 -15.58 -7.03
C ILE A 95 -12.35 -16.58 -6.20
N ALA A 96 -12.23 -16.35 -4.89
CA ALA A 96 -11.52 -17.25 -3.99
C ALA A 96 -12.08 -18.67 -4.03
N LYS A 97 -13.41 -18.83 -3.96
CA LYS A 97 -14.10 -20.12 -4.07
C LYS A 97 -13.86 -20.79 -5.43
N LYS A 98 -13.99 -20.02 -6.52
CA LYS A 98 -13.79 -20.52 -7.90
C LYS A 98 -12.40 -21.14 -8.08
N TYR A 99 -11.38 -20.52 -7.51
CA TYR A 99 -9.99 -20.97 -7.66
C TYR A 99 -9.44 -21.76 -6.48
N ARG A 100 -10.26 -22.04 -5.46
CA ARG A 100 -9.85 -22.71 -4.22
C ARG A 100 -8.68 -21.99 -3.52
N LEU A 101 -8.72 -20.66 -3.54
CA LEU A 101 -7.75 -19.77 -2.88
C LEU A 101 -8.38 -19.14 -1.63
N GLN A 102 -7.55 -18.52 -0.78
CA GLN A 102 -8.07 -17.68 0.29
C GLN A 102 -8.49 -16.31 -0.26
N ILE A 103 -9.42 -15.66 0.42
CA ILE A 103 -9.84 -14.29 0.06
C ILE A 103 -8.64 -13.34 0.14
N SER A 104 -7.78 -13.50 1.15
CA SER A 104 -6.53 -12.74 1.28
C SER A 104 -5.61 -12.90 0.07
N ASP A 105 -5.50 -14.10 -0.50
CA ASP A 105 -4.66 -14.37 -1.67
C ASP A 105 -5.15 -13.59 -2.89
N VAL A 106 -6.46 -13.57 -3.11
CA VAL A 106 -7.10 -12.82 -4.21
C VAL A 106 -6.87 -11.33 -4.04
N LEU A 107 -7.08 -10.80 -2.83
CA LEU A 107 -6.89 -9.37 -2.53
C LEU A 107 -5.43 -8.93 -2.73
N LEU A 108 -4.47 -9.74 -2.29
CA LEU A 108 -3.04 -9.44 -2.45
C LEU A 108 -2.60 -9.59 -3.91
N GLY A 109 -3.05 -10.65 -4.59
CA GLY A 109 -2.77 -10.89 -5.99
C GLY A 109 -3.31 -9.78 -6.89
N TYR A 110 -4.48 -9.24 -6.54
CA TYR A 110 -5.08 -8.10 -7.21
C TYR A 110 -4.23 -6.82 -7.17
N LEU A 111 -3.61 -6.53 -6.03
CA LEU A 111 -2.72 -5.38 -5.88
C LEU A 111 -1.41 -5.58 -6.64
N LEU A 112 -0.85 -6.80 -6.60
CA LEU A 112 0.33 -7.15 -7.38
C LEU A 112 0.08 -7.03 -8.89
N ALA A 113 -1.11 -7.41 -9.36
CA ALA A 113 -1.52 -7.26 -10.76
C ALA A 113 -1.62 -5.78 -11.21
N GLN A 114 -1.65 -4.83 -10.28
CA GLN A 114 -1.67 -3.38 -10.54
C GLN A 114 -0.28 -2.73 -10.38
N ASP A 115 0.80 -3.51 -10.44
CA ASP A 115 2.18 -3.07 -10.24
C ASP A 115 2.45 -2.49 -8.83
N ALA A 116 1.62 -2.81 -7.82
CA ALA A 116 1.83 -2.38 -6.45
C ALA A 116 2.60 -3.43 -5.64
N VAL A 117 3.60 -2.99 -4.87
CA VAL A 117 4.32 -3.84 -3.91
C VAL A 117 3.46 -4.01 -2.66
N VAL A 118 3.10 -5.24 -2.31
CA VAL A 118 2.31 -5.53 -1.10
C VAL A 118 3.22 -5.96 0.06
N LEU A 119 3.07 -5.30 1.23
CA LEU A 119 3.72 -5.72 2.48
C LEU A 119 2.68 -5.99 3.58
N PRO A 120 1.92 -7.09 3.49
CA PRO A 120 1.00 -7.48 4.55
C PRO A 120 1.74 -7.80 5.85
N LYS A 121 1.14 -7.41 6.99
CA LYS A 121 1.65 -7.74 8.32
C LYS A 121 1.34 -9.20 8.63
N TRP A 122 2.38 -10.00 8.92
CA TRP A 122 2.24 -11.39 9.35
C TRP A 122 2.93 -11.59 10.69
N VAL A 123 2.34 -12.44 11.52
CA VAL A 123 2.87 -12.75 12.86
C VAL A 123 3.23 -14.23 13.02
N THR A 124 2.80 -15.11 12.11
CA THR A 124 3.11 -16.55 12.17
C THR A 124 3.76 -17.06 10.87
N PRO A 125 4.85 -17.85 10.95
CA PRO A 125 5.54 -18.37 9.78
C PRO A 125 4.65 -19.19 8.83
N ALA A 126 3.77 -20.03 9.38
CA ALA A 126 2.83 -20.81 8.59
C ALA A 126 1.91 -19.95 7.72
N ARG A 127 1.42 -18.82 8.26
CA ARG A 127 0.62 -17.86 7.48
C ARG A 127 1.47 -17.19 6.40
N MET A 128 2.72 -16.85 6.69
CA MET A 128 3.59 -16.23 5.68
C MET A 128 3.77 -17.14 4.45
N VAL A 129 4.07 -18.43 4.66
CA VAL A 129 4.23 -19.39 3.57
C VAL A 129 2.92 -19.59 2.80
N SER A 130 1.81 -19.81 3.52
CA SER A 130 0.50 -20.01 2.90
C SER A 130 0.10 -18.83 2.03
N ASN A 131 0.25 -17.60 2.54
CA ASN A 131 -0.14 -16.40 1.79
C ASN A 131 0.82 -16.13 0.62
N TYR A 132 2.12 -16.42 0.75
CA TYR A 132 3.04 -16.31 -0.37
C TYR A 132 2.62 -17.21 -1.53
N VAL A 133 2.42 -18.51 -1.26
CA VAL A 133 2.02 -19.51 -2.26
C VAL A 133 0.67 -19.16 -2.87
N GLY A 134 -0.32 -18.85 -2.03
CA GLY A 134 -1.67 -18.51 -2.48
C GLY A 134 -1.71 -17.21 -3.30
N THR A 135 -0.99 -16.17 -2.88
CA THR A 135 -0.91 -14.90 -3.62
C THR A 135 -0.27 -15.09 -5.00
N VAL A 136 0.81 -15.87 -5.11
CA VAL A 136 1.45 -16.16 -6.41
C VAL A 136 0.49 -16.93 -7.32
N ALA A 137 -0.27 -17.87 -6.78
CA ALA A 137 -1.31 -18.57 -7.52
C ALA A 137 -2.42 -17.61 -7.97
N ALA A 138 -2.87 -16.70 -7.10
CA ALA A 138 -3.89 -15.70 -7.40
C ALA A 138 -3.48 -14.79 -8.56
N VAL A 139 -2.24 -14.29 -8.58
CA VAL A 139 -1.72 -13.43 -9.68
C VAL A 139 -1.85 -14.13 -11.03
N LYS A 140 -1.46 -15.42 -11.12
CA LYS A 140 -1.56 -16.19 -12.36
C LYS A 140 -3.01 -16.32 -12.84
N ARG A 141 -3.93 -16.62 -11.91
CA ARG A 141 -5.37 -16.77 -12.23
C ARG A 141 -6.03 -15.46 -12.62
N LEU A 142 -5.70 -14.37 -11.93
CA LEU A 142 -6.21 -13.04 -12.25
C LEU A 142 -5.68 -12.50 -13.59
N ALA A 143 -4.49 -12.94 -14.01
CA ALA A 143 -3.97 -12.62 -15.34
C ALA A 143 -4.76 -13.35 -16.46
N GLU A 144 -5.25 -14.57 -16.20
CA GLU A 144 -6.05 -15.35 -17.16
C GLU A 144 -7.47 -14.77 -17.35
N GLU A 145 -8.14 -14.33 -16.27
CA GLU A 145 -9.52 -13.80 -16.32
C GLU A 145 -9.61 -12.27 -16.48
N GLY A 146 -8.50 -11.57 -16.25
CA GLY A 146 -8.45 -10.12 -16.21
C GLY A 146 -8.96 -9.58 -14.87
N PRO A 147 -8.25 -8.62 -14.24
CA PRO A 147 -8.63 -8.05 -12.93
C PRO A 147 -9.90 -7.17 -12.98
N GLN A 148 -10.54 -7.03 -14.14
CA GLN A 148 -11.65 -6.11 -14.41
C GLN A 148 -12.87 -6.35 -13.51
N THR A 149 -13.09 -7.58 -13.06
CA THR A 149 -14.21 -7.89 -12.14
C THR A 149 -13.99 -7.25 -10.76
N LEU A 150 -12.76 -7.22 -10.28
CA LEU A 150 -12.39 -6.57 -9.01
C LEU A 150 -12.32 -5.05 -9.17
N ASP A 151 -12.08 -4.57 -10.39
CA ASP A 151 -11.97 -3.15 -10.69
C ASP A 151 -13.26 -2.38 -10.43
N GLY A 152 -14.40 -3.02 -10.70
CA GLY A 152 -15.73 -2.45 -10.49
C GLY A 152 -16.15 -2.37 -9.02
N VAL A 153 -15.48 -3.07 -8.10
CA VAL A 153 -15.92 -3.16 -6.70
C VAL A 153 -15.91 -1.81 -6.00
N ALA A 154 -14.82 -1.06 -6.15
CA ALA A 154 -14.71 0.27 -5.55
C ALA A 154 -15.68 1.29 -6.21
N VAL A 155 -15.75 1.28 -7.53
CA VAL A 155 -16.61 2.17 -8.33
C VAL A 155 -18.10 1.89 -8.08
N GLY A 156 -18.45 0.62 -7.82
CA GLY A 156 -19.81 0.16 -7.50
C GLY A 156 -20.29 0.53 -6.09
N GLY A 157 -19.71 1.56 -5.45
CA GLY A 157 -20.17 2.11 -4.19
C GLY A 157 -19.43 1.63 -2.93
N LYS A 158 -18.39 0.80 -3.08
CA LYS A 158 -17.57 0.34 -1.93
C LYS A 158 -16.29 1.18 -1.72
N GLN A 159 -16.06 2.23 -2.51
CA GLN A 159 -14.89 3.11 -2.38
C GLN A 159 -14.83 3.72 -0.96
N LYS A 160 -13.80 3.36 -0.18
CA LYS A 160 -13.64 3.82 1.21
C LYS A 160 -12.19 3.65 1.66
N ARG A 161 -11.66 4.62 2.43
CA ARG A 161 -10.40 4.46 3.19
C ARG A 161 -10.67 3.78 4.53
N LEU A 162 -9.79 2.86 4.92
CA LEU A 162 -9.94 1.99 6.09
C LEU A 162 -8.85 2.23 7.16
N ALA A 163 -7.75 2.93 6.84
CA ALA A 163 -6.59 3.03 7.72
C ALA A 163 -6.18 4.47 8.13
N MET A 164 -6.82 5.53 7.60
CA MET A 164 -6.47 6.88 8.04
C MET A 164 -6.95 7.16 9.46
N SER A 165 -6.04 7.69 10.26
CA SER A 165 -6.36 8.36 11.53
C SER A 165 -6.77 9.80 11.26
N ASP A 166 -7.57 10.37 12.16
CA ASP A 166 -7.97 11.78 12.16
C ASP A 166 -6.75 12.66 12.48
N CYS A 167 -5.87 12.84 11.49
CA CYS A 167 -4.90 13.92 11.53
C CYS A 167 -5.68 15.17 11.13
N GLY A 168 -6.25 15.84 12.15
CA GLY A 168 -7.04 17.05 11.99
C GLY A 168 -6.38 18.08 11.08
N GLU A 169 -7.24 18.86 10.42
CA GLU A 169 -6.90 19.96 9.50
C GLU A 169 -5.85 20.93 10.08
#